data_AF-A0A272EYS5-F1
#
_entry.id   AF-A0A272EYS5-F1
#
_cell.length_a   1.000
_cell.length_b   1.000
_cell.length_c   1.000
_cell.angle_alpha   90.00
_cell.angle_beta   90.00
_cell.angle_gamma   90.00
#
_symmetry.space_group_name_H-M   'P 1'
#
loop_
_entity.id
_entity.type
_entity.pdbx_description
1 polymer ?
#
loop_
_entity_poly.entity_id
_entity_poly.type
_entity_poly.pdbx_seq_one_letter_code
_entity_poly.pdbx_strand_id
1 'polypeptide(L)'
;MPRFLHASLLLACAGLLAPGIAHADIYKCVDDQGHTTYTNDRPAQERRKQCTLMTREQPVSTVSPIRSSSTPTPANFPRVDQSTQKRRDDDRLRILETELDSESKQLETARKELTEQESVRLGDERNYQRYLDRIKTYKDKVELHERNIEAINREISKLR
;
A
#
# COMPACT_ATOMS: atom_id res chain seq x y z
N MET A 1 -44.61 6.41 49.12
CA MET A 1 -43.64 5.36 48.76
C MET A 1 -44.17 4.69 47.50
N PRO A 2 -43.48 4.72 46.34
CA PRO A 2 -42.32 3.85 46.08
C PRO A 2 -41.31 4.47 45.10
N ARG A 3 -40.21 5.06 45.59
CA ARG A 3 -39.08 5.51 44.75
C ARG A 3 -37.94 4.47 44.68
N PHE A 4 -38.12 3.32 45.31
CA PHE A 4 -37.07 2.29 45.42
C PHE A 4 -37.21 1.11 44.43
N LEU A 5 -38.31 0.98 43.68
CA LEU A 5 -38.44 -0.12 42.70
C LEU A 5 -37.65 0.10 41.40
N HIS A 6 -37.40 1.34 41.00
CA HIS A 6 -36.72 1.64 39.74
C HIS A 6 -35.20 1.48 39.84
N ALA A 7 -34.63 1.66 41.03
CA ALA A 7 -33.19 1.50 41.27
C ALA A 7 -32.76 0.03 41.20
N SER A 8 -33.64 -0.91 41.58
CA SER A 8 -33.36 -2.36 41.53
C SER A 8 -33.49 -2.95 40.12
N LEU A 9 -34.31 -2.36 39.25
CA LEU A 9 -34.50 -2.87 37.88
C LEU A 9 -33.34 -2.47 36.95
N LEU A 10 -32.72 -1.31 37.18
CA LEU A 10 -31.57 -0.86 36.39
C LEU A 10 -30.27 -1.61 36.72
N LEU A 11 -30.14 -2.18 37.92
CA LEU A 11 -28.95 -2.97 38.30
C LEU A 11 -28.98 -4.42 37.79
N ALA A 12 -30.16 -4.93 37.39
CA ALA A 12 -30.31 -6.31 36.90
C ALA A 12 -30.03 -6.45 35.39
N CYS A 13 -30.05 -5.37 34.61
CA CYS A 13 -29.82 -5.42 33.16
C CYS A 13 -28.34 -5.26 32.76
N ALA A 14 -27.44 -4.93 33.68
CA ALA A 14 -26.02 -4.67 33.39
C ALA A 14 -25.14 -5.94 33.34
N GLY A 15 -25.70 -7.13 33.65
CA GLY A 15 -24.93 -8.37 33.80
C GLY A 15 -24.84 -9.29 32.56
N LEU A 16 -25.53 -8.98 31.45
CA LEU A 16 -25.71 -9.94 30.34
C LEU A 16 -24.93 -9.65 29.04
N LEU A 17 -23.99 -8.71 29.03
CA LEU A 17 -23.10 -8.50 27.89
C LEU A 17 -21.63 -8.74 28.26
N ALA A 18 -21.30 -10.00 28.59
CA ALA A 18 -19.93 -10.47 28.48
C ALA A 18 -19.78 -11.14 27.11
N PRO A 19 -19.09 -10.55 26.12
CA PRO A 19 -18.73 -11.28 24.91
C PRO A 19 -17.81 -12.42 25.31
N GLY A 20 -18.23 -13.66 25.05
CA GLY A 20 -17.36 -14.82 25.20
C GLY A 20 -16.15 -14.66 24.30
N ILE A 21 -14.95 -14.61 24.88
CA ILE A 21 -13.71 -14.55 24.12
C ILE A 21 -13.52 -15.93 23.49
N ALA A 22 -13.86 -16.08 22.22
CA ALA A 22 -13.57 -17.29 21.46
C ALA A 22 -12.06 -17.34 21.21
N HIS A 23 -11.35 -18.16 21.99
CA HIS A 23 -9.94 -18.44 21.76
C HIS A 23 -9.81 -19.55 20.71
N ALA A 24 -9.31 -19.21 19.53
CA ALA A 24 -8.94 -20.17 18.50
C ALA A 24 -7.42 -20.38 18.52
N ASP A 25 -7.00 -21.55 19.00
CA ASP A 25 -5.60 -21.98 18.98
C ASP A 25 -5.23 -22.48 17.58
N ILE A 26 -4.27 -21.83 16.93
CA ILE A 26 -3.80 -22.22 15.59
C ILE A 26 -2.49 -23.01 15.75
N TYR A 27 -2.42 -24.20 15.18
CA TYR A 27 -1.22 -25.05 15.18
C TYR A 27 -0.58 -25.07 13.79
N LYS A 28 0.74 -24.88 13.75
CA LYS A 28 1.57 -25.15 12.57
C LYS A 28 2.22 -26.51 12.73
N CYS A 29 1.87 -27.46 11.87
CA CYS A 29 2.45 -28.80 11.84
C CYS A 29 3.35 -28.97 10.62
N VAL A 30 4.50 -29.61 10.80
CA VAL A 30 5.40 -29.98 9.69
C VAL A 30 5.53 -31.50 9.66
N ASP A 31 5.17 -32.14 8.56
CA ASP A 31 5.31 -33.59 8.45
C ASP A 31 6.75 -34.04 8.15
N ASP A 32 6.98 -35.35 8.12
CA ASP A 32 8.31 -35.94 7.86
C ASP A 32 8.83 -35.63 6.43
N GLN A 33 7.95 -35.20 5.52
CA GLN A 33 8.29 -34.78 4.16
C GLN A 33 8.53 -33.26 4.05
N GLY A 34 8.37 -32.53 5.15
CA GLY A 34 8.56 -31.08 5.23
C GLY A 34 7.35 -30.25 4.80
N HIS A 35 6.19 -30.87 4.55
CA HIS A 35 4.96 -30.14 4.24
C HIS A 35 4.39 -29.47 5.49
N THR A 36 4.11 -28.17 5.37
CA THR A 36 3.53 -27.38 6.44
C THR A 36 2.01 -27.33 6.31
N THR A 37 1.31 -27.75 7.36
CA THR A 37 -0.15 -27.63 7.47
C THR A 37 -0.53 -26.75 8.66
N TYR A 38 -1.50 -25.86 8.46
CA TYR A 38 -2.08 -25.03 9.51
C TYR A 38 -3.48 -25.56 9.86
N THR A 39 -3.74 -25.80 11.14
CA THR A 39 -5.03 -26.31 11.61
C THR A 39 -5.45 -25.66 12.91
N ASN A 40 -6.77 -25.53 13.10
CA ASN A 40 -7.40 -25.10 14.34
C ASN A 40 -7.74 -26.29 15.25
N ASP A 41 -7.61 -27.51 14.73
CA ASP A 41 -7.88 -28.73 15.48
C ASP A 41 -6.67 -29.10 16.32
N ARG A 42 -6.92 -29.45 17.59
CA ARG A 42 -5.85 -29.89 18.50
C ARG A 42 -5.18 -31.16 17.95
N PRO A 43 -3.86 -31.16 17.71
CA PRO A 43 -3.20 -32.30 17.08
C PRO A 43 -3.26 -33.56 17.95
N ALA A 44 -3.46 -34.70 17.30
CA ALA A 44 -3.39 -36.03 17.90
C ALA A 44 -2.02 -36.26 18.57
N GLN A 45 -1.98 -37.03 19.66
CA GLN A 45 -0.80 -37.15 20.54
C GLN A 45 0.49 -37.54 19.80
N GLU A 46 0.37 -38.39 18.79
CA GLU A 46 1.41 -38.79 17.85
C GLU A 46 2.01 -37.63 17.03
N ARG A 47 1.19 -36.68 16.59
CA ARG A 47 1.60 -35.52 15.77
C ARG A 47 1.96 -34.28 16.58
N ARG A 48 1.69 -34.27 17.89
CA ARG A 48 1.97 -33.12 18.78
C ARG A 48 3.44 -32.69 18.77
N LYS A 49 4.36 -33.63 18.60
CA LYS A 49 5.81 -33.34 18.57
C LYS A 49 6.22 -32.56 17.32
N GLN A 50 5.48 -32.68 16.23
CA GLN A 50 5.75 -31.97 14.98
C GLN A 50 4.85 -30.74 14.78
N CYS A 51 4.06 -30.35 15.79
CA CYS A 51 3.16 -29.21 15.74
C CYS A 51 3.54 -28.16 16.78
N THR A 52 3.61 -26.90 16.38
CA THR A 52 3.87 -25.76 17.26
C THR A 52 2.63 -24.87 17.34
N LEU A 53 2.23 -24.47 18.55
CA LEU A 53 1.16 -23.50 18.77
C LEU A 53 1.63 -22.13 18.30
N MET A 54 0.85 -21.48 17.44
CA MET A 54 1.12 -20.14 16.96
C MET A 54 0.40 -19.12 17.84
N THR A 55 1.15 -18.45 18.71
CA THR A 55 0.65 -17.31 19.47
C THR A 55 0.58 -16.07 18.57
N ARG A 56 -0.45 -15.24 18.75
CA ARG A 56 -0.69 -14.00 17.98
C ARG A 56 0.46 -12.99 18.02
N GLU A 57 1.39 -13.14 18.96
CA GLU A 57 2.56 -12.28 19.16
C GLU A 57 3.85 -12.81 18.52
N GLN A 58 3.82 -13.97 17.85
CA GLN A 58 5.00 -14.45 17.13
C GLN A 58 5.21 -13.61 15.86
N PRO A 59 6.34 -12.92 15.68
CA PRO A 59 6.61 -12.22 14.43
C PRO A 59 6.71 -13.25 13.30
N VAL A 60 5.70 -13.28 12.43
CA VAL A 60 5.74 -14.06 11.21
C VAL A 60 6.69 -13.34 10.24
N SER A 61 7.99 -13.61 10.34
CA SER A 61 8.90 -13.26 9.26
C SER A 61 8.63 -14.22 8.11
N THR A 62 7.81 -13.78 7.14
CA THR A 62 7.60 -14.49 5.85
C THR A 62 8.86 -14.50 4.99
N VAL A 63 9.90 -13.77 5.40
CA VAL A 63 11.20 -13.74 4.75
C VAL A 63 12.17 -14.51 5.62
N SER A 64 12.53 -15.72 5.21
CA SER A 64 13.76 -16.35 5.69
C SER A 64 14.93 -15.42 5.37
N PRO A 65 15.96 -15.25 6.23
CA PRO A 65 17.14 -14.50 5.83
C PRO A 65 17.73 -15.18 4.61
N ILE A 66 17.52 -14.58 3.43
CA ILE A 66 18.13 -15.01 2.20
C ILE A 66 19.62 -14.75 2.41
N ARG A 67 20.36 -15.79 2.82
CA ARG A 67 21.77 -15.85 2.45
C ARG A 67 21.75 -15.80 0.94
N SER A 68 22.32 -14.74 0.37
CA SER A 68 22.48 -14.54 -1.07
C SER A 68 23.46 -15.59 -1.62
N SER A 69 23.10 -16.86 -1.56
CA SER A 69 23.66 -17.85 -2.45
C SER A 69 23.01 -17.59 -3.81
N SER A 70 23.72 -16.91 -4.68
CA SER A 70 23.35 -16.81 -6.09
C SER A 70 23.30 -18.22 -6.65
N THR A 71 22.12 -18.85 -6.70
CA THR A 71 21.94 -20.09 -7.46
C THR A 71 22.25 -19.75 -8.92
N PRO A 72 23.29 -20.34 -9.53
CA PRO A 72 23.66 -20.02 -10.90
C PRO A 72 22.48 -20.36 -11.81
N THR A 73 22.09 -19.41 -12.66
CA THR A 73 21.09 -19.64 -13.69
C THR A 73 21.55 -20.81 -14.56
N PRO A 74 20.68 -21.78 -14.90
CA PRO A 74 21.07 -22.91 -15.74
C PRO A 74 21.78 -22.45 -17.01
N ALA A 75 22.85 -23.12 -17.41
CA ALA A 75 23.68 -22.72 -18.56
C ALA A 75 22.86 -22.60 -19.87
N ASN A 76 21.76 -23.35 -19.99
CA ASN A 76 20.84 -23.36 -21.13
C ASN A 76 19.63 -22.41 -20.99
N PHE A 77 19.63 -21.51 -20.00
CA PHE A 77 18.54 -20.54 -19.87
C PHE A 77 18.62 -19.48 -20.99
N PRO A 78 17.54 -19.20 -21.73
CA PRO A 78 17.54 -18.19 -22.79
C PRO A 78 17.96 -16.82 -22.25
N ARG A 79 18.99 -16.22 -22.84
CA ARG A 79 19.45 -14.86 -22.51
C ARG A 79 19.03 -13.93 -23.63
N VAL A 80 18.58 -12.74 -23.26
CA VAL A 80 18.36 -11.69 -24.26
C VAL A 80 19.71 -11.16 -24.70
N ASP A 81 19.91 -11.05 -26.01
CA ASP A 81 21.14 -10.51 -26.58
C ASP A 81 21.29 -9.01 -26.26
N GLN A 82 22.53 -8.54 -26.23
CA GLN A 82 22.86 -7.17 -25.85
C GLN A 82 22.29 -6.14 -26.84
N SER A 83 22.14 -6.49 -28.13
CA SER A 83 21.58 -5.57 -29.13
C SER A 83 20.09 -5.35 -28.92
N THR A 84 19.37 -6.41 -28.53
CA THR A 84 17.95 -6.34 -28.18
C THR A 84 17.72 -5.61 -26.86
N GLN A 85 18.62 -5.76 -25.87
CA GLN A 85 18.56 -4.94 -24.65
C GLN A 85 18.71 -3.45 -24.98
N LYS A 86 19.77 -3.07 -25.71
CA LYS A 86 20.02 -1.67 -26.10
C LYS A 86 18.85 -1.05 -26.85
N ARG A 87 18.30 -1.76 -27.85
CA ARG A 87 17.14 -1.28 -28.61
C ARG A 87 15.94 -0.98 -27.70
N ARG A 88 15.70 -1.81 -26.68
CA ARG A 88 14.62 -1.56 -25.71
C ARG A 88 14.91 -0.39 -24.80
N ASP A 89 16.16 -0.20 -24.38
CA ASP A 89 16.57 0.93 -23.55
C ASP A 89 16.43 2.24 -24.35
N ASP A 90 16.82 2.25 -25.62
CA ASP A 90 16.65 3.39 -26.54
C ASP A 90 15.16 3.71 -26.77
N ASP A 91 14.33 2.68 -26.99
CA ASP A 91 12.88 2.85 -27.11
C ASP A 91 12.26 3.39 -25.82
N ARG A 92 12.68 2.88 -24.66
CA ARG A 92 12.21 3.36 -23.36
C ARG A 92 12.63 4.81 -23.14
N LEU A 93 13.85 5.19 -23.49
CA LEU A 93 14.33 6.56 -23.40
C LEU A 93 13.47 7.49 -24.26
N ARG A 94 13.21 7.13 -25.51
CA ARG A 94 12.36 7.90 -26.43
C ARG A 94 10.94 8.07 -25.92
N ILE A 95 10.36 7.03 -25.31
CA ILE A 95 9.03 7.10 -24.69
C ILE A 95 9.06 8.11 -23.53
N LEU A 96 10.02 7.98 -22.60
CA LEU A 96 10.15 8.88 -21.46
C LEU A 96 10.40 10.33 -21.87
N GLU A 97 11.17 10.58 -22.93
CA GLU A 97 11.39 11.92 -23.49
C GLU A 97 10.10 12.51 -24.07
N THR A 98 9.28 11.69 -24.71
CA THR A 98 7.96 12.11 -25.23
C THR A 98 6.99 12.43 -24.08
N GLU A 99 6.98 11.60 -23.04
CA GLU A 99 6.19 11.84 -21.83
C GLU A 99 6.64 13.11 -21.11
N LEU A 100 7.95 13.35 -21.02
CA LEU A 100 8.53 14.55 -20.43
C LEU A 100 8.10 15.83 -21.16
N ASP A 101 8.12 15.83 -22.49
CA ASP A 101 7.65 16.95 -23.31
C ASP A 101 6.15 17.21 -23.10
N SER A 102 5.35 16.14 -23.06
CA SER A 102 3.91 16.21 -22.79
C SER A 102 3.62 16.81 -21.42
N GLU A 103 4.26 16.30 -20.35
CA GLU A 103 4.08 16.80 -18.99
C GLU A 103 4.57 18.25 -18.85
N SER A 104 5.66 18.62 -19.53
CA SER A 104 6.16 20.00 -19.52
C SER A 104 5.15 20.98 -20.13
N LYS A 105 4.51 20.61 -21.23
CA LYS A 105 3.43 21.41 -21.85
C LYS A 105 2.19 21.50 -20.96
N GLN A 106 1.84 20.39 -20.30
CA GLN A 106 0.71 20.36 -19.35
C GLN A 106 0.99 21.24 -18.13
N LEU A 107 2.22 21.22 -17.59
CA LEU A 107 2.64 22.10 -16.51
C LEU A 107 2.54 23.58 -16.92
N GLU A 108 3.01 23.94 -18.11
CA GLU A 108 2.90 25.32 -18.62
C GLU A 108 1.43 25.76 -18.69
N THR A 109 0.57 24.88 -19.19
CA THR A 109 -0.88 25.13 -19.29
C THR A 109 -1.51 25.29 -17.90
N ALA A 110 -1.20 24.39 -16.96
CA ALA A 110 -1.71 24.44 -15.59
C ALA A 110 -1.27 25.73 -14.86
N ARG A 111 -0.03 26.19 -15.09
CA ARG A 111 0.46 27.47 -14.53
C ARG A 111 -0.29 28.67 -15.11
N LYS A 112 -0.60 28.66 -16.42
CA LYS A 112 -1.42 29.70 -17.06
C LYS A 112 -2.83 29.71 -16.49
N GLU A 113 -3.47 28.54 -16.38
CA GLU A 113 -4.80 28.40 -15.76
C GLU A 113 -4.81 28.92 -14.33
N LEU A 114 -3.82 28.55 -13.51
CA LEU A 114 -3.70 29.04 -12.14
C LEU A 114 -3.61 30.58 -12.11
N THR A 115 -2.74 31.17 -12.94
CA THR A 115 -2.57 32.62 -13.01
C THR A 115 -3.85 33.34 -13.42
N GLU A 116 -4.54 32.79 -14.43
CA GLU A 116 -5.83 33.33 -14.88
C GLU A 116 -6.84 33.30 -13.74
N GLN A 117 -6.96 32.17 -13.05
CA GLN A 117 -7.93 31.96 -11.97
C GLN A 117 -7.62 32.79 -10.72
N GLU A 118 -6.35 33.06 -10.42
CA GLU A 118 -5.94 33.99 -9.37
C GLU A 118 -6.32 35.44 -9.72
N SER A 119 -6.36 35.80 -11.00
CA SER A 119 -6.76 37.14 -11.46
C SER A 119 -8.29 37.34 -11.50
N VAL A 120 -9.09 36.28 -11.59
CA VAL A 120 -10.55 36.37 -11.62
C VAL A 120 -11.09 36.72 -10.22
N ARG A 121 -11.75 37.89 -10.14
CA ARG A 121 -12.54 38.29 -8.97
C ARG A 121 -14.01 37.93 -9.17
N LEU A 122 -14.49 36.86 -8.53
CA LEU A 122 -15.92 36.55 -8.50
C LEU A 122 -16.62 37.28 -7.35
N GLY A 123 -17.80 37.84 -7.65
CA GLY A 123 -18.61 38.58 -6.66
C GLY A 123 -19.10 37.72 -5.48
N ASP A 124 -19.26 36.41 -5.69
CA ASP A 124 -19.66 35.44 -4.67
C ASP A 124 -18.54 35.02 -3.70
N GLU A 125 -17.32 35.51 -3.93
CA GLU A 125 -16.13 35.20 -3.11
C GLU A 125 -15.86 36.21 -2.01
N ARG A 126 -16.91 36.90 -1.54
CA ARG A 126 -16.84 37.66 -0.28
C ARG A 126 -16.31 36.80 0.87
N ASN A 127 -16.55 35.49 0.83
CA ASN A 127 -15.91 34.52 1.70
C ASN A 127 -14.58 34.05 1.08
N TYR A 128 -13.47 34.49 1.69
CA TYR A 128 -12.11 34.14 1.28
C TYR A 128 -11.84 32.63 1.20
N GLN A 129 -12.54 31.82 2.00
CA GLN A 129 -12.38 30.36 1.97
C GLN A 129 -12.79 29.76 0.62
N ARG A 130 -13.84 30.29 -0.03
CA ARG A 130 -14.28 29.81 -1.35
C ARG A 130 -13.21 30.06 -2.43
N TYR A 131 -12.56 31.21 -2.36
CA TYR A 131 -11.43 31.53 -3.23
C TYR A 131 -10.27 30.56 -3.00
N LEU A 132 -9.91 30.30 -1.73
CA LEU A 132 -8.84 29.34 -1.39
C LEU A 132 -9.15 27.94 -1.94
N ASP A 133 -10.37 27.45 -1.76
CA ASP A 133 -10.77 26.12 -2.21
C ASP A 133 -10.75 26.01 -3.74
N ARG A 134 -11.16 27.06 -4.46
CA ARG A 134 -11.07 27.13 -5.93
C ARG A 134 -9.62 27.11 -6.39
N ILE A 135 -8.80 28.04 -5.88
CA ILE A 135 -7.39 28.18 -6.28
C ILE A 135 -6.58 26.93 -5.93
N LYS A 136 -6.91 26.27 -4.81
CA LYS A 136 -6.26 25.02 -4.41
C LYS A 136 -6.31 23.97 -5.51
N THR A 137 -7.44 23.81 -6.21
CA THR A 137 -7.54 22.81 -7.29
C THR A 137 -6.53 23.07 -8.40
N TYR A 138 -6.27 24.34 -8.75
CA TYR A 138 -5.27 24.69 -9.76
C TYR A 138 -3.83 24.55 -9.24
N LYS A 139 -3.59 24.86 -7.97
CA LYS A 139 -2.29 24.62 -7.34
C LYS A 139 -1.95 23.14 -7.28
N ASP A 140 -2.92 22.30 -6.89
CA ASP A 140 -2.76 20.84 -6.83
C ASP A 140 -2.46 20.27 -8.23
N LYS A 141 -3.06 20.81 -9.30
CA LYS A 141 -2.71 20.44 -10.70
C LYS A 141 -1.27 20.79 -11.05
N VAL A 142 -0.80 21.99 -10.71
CA VAL A 142 0.59 22.41 -10.96
C VAL A 142 1.57 21.47 -10.25
N GLU A 143 1.34 21.21 -8.96
CA GLU A 143 2.17 20.32 -8.16
C GLU A 143 2.17 18.88 -8.68
N LEU A 144 1.03 18.40 -9.20
CA LEU A 144 0.94 17.09 -9.84
C LEU A 144 1.91 16.98 -11.03
N HIS A 145 1.85 17.94 -11.97
CA HIS A 145 2.71 17.90 -13.16
C HIS A 145 4.19 18.08 -12.81
N GLU A 146 4.52 18.90 -11.82
CA GLU A 146 5.90 19.03 -11.32
C GLU A 146 6.44 17.70 -10.79
N ARG A 147 5.66 16.99 -9.95
CA ARG A 147 6.06 15.67 -9.43
C ARG A 147 6.17 14.62 -10.52
N ASN A 148 5.32 14.66 -11.55
CA ASN A 148 5.41 13.76 -12.71
C ASN A 148 6.70 13.99 -13.49
N ILE A 149 7.04 15.25 -13.78
CA ILE A 149 8.29 15.62 -14.45
C ILE A 149 9.51 15.13 -13.67
N GLU A 150 9.52 15.31 -12.34
CA GLU A 150 10.60 14.80 -11.50
C GLU A 150 10.69 13.27 -11.55
N ALA A 151 9.55 12.56 -11.54
CA ALA A 151 9.53 11.10 -11.63
C ALA A 151 10.09 10.61 -12.96
N ILE A 152 9.70 11.21 -14.08
CA ILE A 152 10.20 10.88 -15.42
C ILE A 152 11.70 11.15 -15.52
N ASN A 153 12.17 12.30 -15.02
CA ASN A 153 13.61 12.62 -15.02
C ASN A 153 14.43 11.61 -14.20
N ARG A 154 13.91 11.12 -13.07
CA ARG A 154 14.55 10.04 -12.30
C ARG A 154 14.63 8.75 -13.10
N GLU A 155 13.59 8.39 -13.85
CA GLU A 155 13.60 7.20 -14.71
C GLU A 155 14.59 7.34 -15.87
N ILE A 156 14.65 8.50 -16.53
CA ILE A 156 15.64 8.79 -17.58
C ILE A 156 17.06 8.67 -17.03
N SER A 157 17.31 9.20 -15.83
CA SER A 157 18.63 9.11 -15.18
C SER A 157 19.07 7.67 -14.88
N LYS A 158 18.15 6.71 -14.78
CA LYS A 158 18.50 5.28 -14.61
C LYS A 158 18.90 4.59 -15.91
N LEU A 159 18.59 5.20 -17.05
CA LEU A 159 18.90 4.67 -18.38
C LEU A 159 20.18 5.27 -18.98
N ARG A 160 20.75 6.29 -18.33
CA ARG A 160 22.05 6.89 -18.65
C ARG A 160 23.15 6.24 -17.81
#